data_AF-A0A1G3QUK6-F1
#
_entry.id   AF-A0A1G3QUK6-F1
#
_cell.length_a   1.000
_cell.length_b   1.000
_cell.length_c   1.000
_cell.angle_alpha   90.00
_cell.angle_beta   90.00
_cell.angle_gamma   90.00
#
_symmetry.space_group_name_H-M   'P 1'
#
loop_
_entity.id
_entity.type
_entity.pdbx_description
1 polymer ?
#
loop_
_entity_poly.entity_id
_entity_poly.type
_entity_poly.pdbx_seq_one_letter_code
_entity_poly.pdbx_strand_id
1 'polypeptide(L)'
;MRLIRCLNPSCNGKAAGKPSVYAGSRMRAVAFFMTTLVTVLPAFAGPAPRKATGFETVSNEEFLPGIPPDIAALKVSKGDPSGKIFLSWESTTLDGNYAIYRSFYESGPFIKIGETESKTFCDATADEGWKYWYMVCRINGGTPGVPAVDYGYRKPEIPKGLTVSEMLDGRNKPWPVPSTAGEREREKLHLRLYEKYYESYLMATFISLVGRFYINSGELLAYRDFKVYSWDPGNRKIYFEKPGIFAAKFYSRRFFRFIRDMHDMKIPYDELLPRVIKNAVIFCIPSGEKEIKEPDGRCRYIPNLEAVALGTEYIRDYEYWKSNTIFFATSDDEIYKRIREVQMRGY
;
A
#
# COMPACT_ATOMS: atom_id res chain seq x y z
N MET A 1 25.48 24.61 -28.15
CA MET A 1 25.26 25.87 -28.91
C MET A 1 25.80 25.68 -30.34
N ARG A 2 24.96 25.17 -31.26
CA ARG A 2 24.94 25.51 -32.70
C ARG A 2 23.79 24.74 -33.35
N LEU A 3 23.06 25.49 -34.15
CA LEU A 3 21.68 25.33 -34.59
C LEU A 3 21.64 25.01 -36.10
N ILE A 4 20.55 24.34 -36.49
CA ILE A 4 19.79 24.49 -37.75
C ILE A 4 20.44 24.06 -39.07
N ARG A 5 19.77 23.13 -39.76
CA ARG A 5 19.25 23.36 -41.13
C ARG A 5 18.06 22.45 -41.44
N CYS A 6 16.88 23.05 -41.46
CA CYS A 6 15.72 22.58 -42.22
C CYS A 6 16.00 22.75 -43.73
N LEU A 7 15.32 21.95 -44.56
CA LEU A 7 14.51 22.41 -45.71
C LEU A 7 13.97 21.20 -46.50
N ASN A 8 12.66 20.99 -46.40
CA ASN A 8 11.79 20.57 -47.50
C ASN A 8 11.58 21.80 -48.41
N PRO A 9 11.30 21.70 -49.73
CA PRO A 9 9.93 21.36 -50.19
C PRO A 9 9.83 20.76 -51.61
N SER A 10 8.67 20.17 -51.94
CA SER A 10 7.81 20.58 -53.08
C SER A 10 6.79 19.50 -53.45
N CYS A 11 5.62 19.97 -53.86
CA CYS A 11 4.33 19.29 -53.96
C CYS A 11 3.89 19.00 -55.42
N ASN A 12 2.85 18.17 -55.50
CA ASN A 12 1.62 18.30 -56.32
C ASN A 12 1.48 17.65 -57.71
N GLY A 13 0.33 16.93 -57.82
CA GLY A 13 -0.58 16.89 -58.98
C GLY A 13 -0.81 15.48 -59.56
N LYS A 14 -1.83 14.69 -59.17
CA LYS A 14 -3.31 14.72 -59.37
C LYS A 14 -3.82 13.85 -60.55
N ALA A 15 -5.01 13.26 -60.28
CA ALA A 15 -6.02 12.62 -61.15
C ALA A 15 -5.83 11.12 -61.48
N ALA A 16 -6.85 10.27 -61.59
CA ALA A 16 -8.27 10.18 -61.17
C ALA A 16 -8.76 8.77 -61.59
N GLY A 17 -9.76 8.18 -60.92
CA GLY A 17 -10.53 7.04 -61.47
C GLY A 17 -10.90 5.91 -60.50
N LYS A 18 -12.16 5.91 -60.03
CA LYS A 18 -12.92 4.81 -59.38
C LYS A 18 -13.63 3.94 -60.47
N PRO A 19 -14.32 2.79 -60.21
CA PRO A 19 -15.11 2.41 -59.00
C PRO A 19 -15.02 0.93 -58.51
N SER A 20 -15.19 0.67 -57.20
CA SER A 20 -16.33 0.03 -56.46
C SER A 20 -16.64 -1.46 -56.74
N VAL A 21 -16.84 -2.26 -55.67
CA VAL A 21 -17.77 -3.40 -55.35
C VAL A 21 -17.01 -4.34 -54.37
N TYR A 22 -17.40 -4.67 -53.13
CA TYR A 22 -18.45 -5.55 -52.57
C TYR A 22 -18.50 -5.29 -51.04
N ALA A 23 -19.62 -4.91 -50.41
CA ALA A 23 -20.81 -5.69 -50.03
C ALA A 23 -20.51 -6.90 -49.11
N GLY A 24 -20.88 -6.75 -47.83
CA GLY A 24 -20.79 -7.81 -46.82
C GLY A 24 -21.96 -8.80 -46.88
N SER A 25 -21.90 -9.86 -46.07
CA SER A 25 -23.03 -10.72 -45.73
C SER A 25 -22.71 -11.54 -44.48
N ARG A 26 -23.57 -11.41 -43.46
CA ARG A 26 -23.74 -12.31 -42.31
C ARG A 26 -24.92 -13.25 -42.62
N MET A 27 -24.80 -14.54 -42.29
CA MET A 27 -25.91 -15.48 -41.98
C MET A 27 -25.39 -16.43 -40.88
N ARG A 28 -26.04 -16.60 -39.71
CA ARG A 28 -27.27 -17.38 -39.40
C ARG A 28 -27.16 -18.84 -39.84
N ALA A 29 -27.62 -19.86 -39.13
CA ALA A 29 -28.22 -20.09 -37.81
C ALA A 29 -28.40 -21.63 -37.69
N VAL A 30 -28.53 -22.22 -36.50
CA VAL A 30 -29.18 -23.53 -36.32
C VAL A 30 -30.04 -23.49 -35.05
N ALA A 31 -31.28 -23.99 -35.18
CA ALA A 31 -32.35 -24.01 -34.19
C ALA A 31 -32.85 -25.45 -33.98
N PHE A 32 -33.44 -25.76 -32.82
CA PHE A 32 -34.45 -26.81 -32.55
C PHE A 32 -34.98 -26.57 -31.10
N PHE A 33 -36.20 -26.08 -30.83
CA PHE A 33 -37.61 -26.59 -30.89
C PHE A 33 -38.10 -27.44 -29.69
N MET A 34 -39.09 -26.90 -28.96
CA MET A 34 -40.30 -27.56 -28.38
C MET A 34 -41.14 -26.47 -27.64
N THR A 35 -42.20 -25.90 -28.24
CA THR A 35 -43.66 -26.17 -28.01
C THR A 35 -44.11 -26.16 -26.54
N THR A 36 -45.23 -25.60 -26.05
CA THR A 36 -46.32 -24.66 -26.44
C THR A 36 -47.29 -24.67 -25.24
N LEU A 37 -47.81 -23.55 -24.73
CA LEU A 37 -49.22 -23.44 -24.31
C LEU A 37 -49.61 -21.97 -24.15
N VAL A 38 -50.53 -21.52 -25.00
CA VAL A 38 -51.21 -20.23 -24.90
C VAL A 38 -52.58 -20.49 -24.29
N THR A 39 -52.91 -19.79 -23.22
CA THR A 39 -54.31 -19.63 -22.76
C THR A 39 -54.63 -18.14 -22.69
N VAL A 40 -55.67 -17.76 -23.41
CA VAL A 40 -56.26 -16.42 -23.49
C VAL A 40 -57.44 -16.38 -22.53
N LEU A 41 -57.48 -15.40 -21.62
CA LEU A 41 -58.68 -14.97 -20.89
C LEU A 41 -58.58 -13.46 -20.56
N PRO A 42 -59.71 -12.79 -20.31
CA PRO A 42 -60.04 -11.48 -20.89
C PRO A 42 -59.62 -10.28 -20.05
N ALA A 43 -59.60 -9.12 -20.72
CA ALA A 43 -59.49 -7.81 -20.10
C ALA A 43 -60.66 -7.55 -19.14
N PHE A 44 -60.37 -7.53 -17.84
CA PHE A 44 -61.27 -7.00 -16.82
C PHE A 44 -60.78 -5.60 -16.45
N ALA A 45 -61.58 -4.58 -16.79
CA ALA A 45 -61.37 -3.23 -16.32
C ALA A 45 -61.74 -3.15 -14.83
N GLY A 46 -60.77 -2.78 -13.99
CA GLY A 46 -60.92 -2.51 -12.56
C GLY A 46 -60.20 -1.20 -12.18
N PRO A 47 -60.59 -0.55 -11.07
CA PRO A 47 -60.51 0.89 -10.89
C PRO A 47 -59.09 1.41 -10.61
N ALA A 48 -58.86 2.66 -10.98
CA ALA A 48 -57.59 3.38 -10.84
C ALA A 48 -57.01 3.31 -9.41
N PRO A 49 -55.72 2.92 -9.24
CA PRO A 49 -55.03 3.09 -7.97
C PRO A 49 -54.49 4.52 -7.86
N ARG A 50 -54.76 5.11 -6.69
CA ARG A 50 -54.27 6.42 -6.23
C ARG A 50 -52.75 6.55 -6.41
N LYS A 51 -52.30 7.75 -6.81
CA LYS A 51 -50.88 8.15 -6.81
C LYS A 51 -50.24 7.80 -5.46
N ALA A 52 -49.37 6.80 -5.45
CA ALA A 52 -48.36 6.65 -4.42
C ALA A 52 -47.28 7.70 -4.71
N THR A 53 -47.14 8.63 -3.78
CA THR A 53 -46.11 9.66 -3.71
C THR A 53 -44.73 9.05 -3.96
N GLY A 54 -43.99 9.65 -4.89
CA GLY A 54 -42.61 9.29 -5.18
C GLY A 54 -41.76 9.39 -3.92
N PHE A 55 -40.89 8.39 -3.75
CA PHE A 55 -39.72 8.53 -2.88
C PHE A 55 -38.78 9.50 -3.60
N GLU A 56 -38.78 10.75 -3.17
CA GLU A 56 -37.79 11.73 -3.62
C GLU A 56 -36.43 11.30 -3.07
N THR A 57 -35.54 11.01 -3.99
CA THR A 57 -34.09 11.07 -3.81
C THR A 57 -33.74 12.38 -3.12
N VAL A 58 -33.27 12.32 -1.87
CA VAL A 58 -32.71 13.49 -1.19
C VAL A 58 -31.37 13.81 -1.86
N SER A 59 -31.43 14.74 -2.81
CA SER A 59 -30.27 15.45 -3.32
C SER A 59 -29.69 16.33 -2.22
N ASN A 60 -28.36 16.36 -2.14
CA ASN A 60 -27.63 17.37 -1.37
C ASN A 60 -28.06 18.79 -1.77
N GLU A 61 -27.96 19.69 -0.79
CA GLU A 61 -28.08 21.15 -0.85
C GLU A 61 -29.48 21.75 -0.72
N GLU A 62 -29.88 22.01 0.53
CA GLU A 62 -30.48 23.31 0.90
C GLU A 62 -29.82 23.81 2.20
N PHE A 63 -28.64 24.42 2.08
CA PHE A 63 -28.15 25.35 3.08
C PHE A 63 -29.02 26.60 3.00
N LEU A 64 -29.76 26.94 4.06
CA LEU A 64 -30.41 28.25 4.16
C LEU A 64 -29.33 29.35 4.12
N PRO A 65 -29.38 30.30 3.17
CA PRO A 65 -28.41 31.39 3.14
C PRO A 65 -28.59 32.27 4.38
N GLY A 66 -27.63 32.20 5.31
CA GLY A 66 -27.49 33.15 6.42
C GLY A 66 -27.58 32.60 7.84
N ILE A 67 -27.85 31.31 8.05
CA ILE A 67 -27.73 30.70 9.40
C ILE A 67 -26.40 29.95 9.47
N PRO A 68 -25.44 30.40 10.30
CA PRO A 68 -24.17 29.69 10.46
C PRO A 68 -24.43 28.31 11.09
N PRO A 69 -23.68 27.26 10.68
CA PRO A 69 -23.81 25.96 11.32
C PRO A 69 -23.47 26.08 12.82
N ASP A 70 -24.24 25.39 13.67
CA ASP A 70 -24.06 25.39 15.13
C ASP A 70 -22.65 24.93 15.53
N ILE A 71 -22.06 24.04 14.72
CA ILE A 71 -20.70 23.55 14.85
C ILE A 71 -19.91 23.96 13.61
N ALA A 72 -18.77 24.61 13.83
CA ALA A 72 -17.85 25.02 12.78
C ALA A 72 -16.47 24.38 13.00
N ALA A 73 -15.67 24.31 11.93
CA ALA A 73 -14.26 23.94 11.98
C ALA A 73 -13.96 22.63 12.77
N LEU A 74 -14.79 21.59 12.61
CA LEU A 74 -14.50 20.27 13.17
C LEU A 74 -13.16 19.78 12.62
N LYS A 75 -12.25 19.46 13.53
CA LYS A 75 -10.95 18.86 13.24
C LYS A 75 -10.86 17.54 13.95
N VAL A 76 -10.55 16.51 13.20
CA VAL A 76 -10.26 15.18 13.74
C VAL A 76 -8.79 14.84 13.51
N SER A 77 -8.12 14.35 14.55
CA SER A 77 -6.71 13.98 14.45
C SER A 77 -6.49 12.78 13.51
N LYS A 78 -5.39 12.83 12.76
CA LYS A 78 -4.99 11.83 11.77
C LYS A 78 -3.62 11.30 12.14
N GLY A 79 -3.54 10.05 12.63
CA GLY A 79 -2.27 9.42 12.96
C GLY A 79 -1.54 10.02 14.16
N ASP A 80 -2.26 10.46 15.20
CA ASP A 80 -1.65 11.08 16.38
C ASP A 80 -0.74 10.08 17.15
N PRO A 81 0.48 10.49 17.59
CA PRO A 81 1.43 9.62 18.29
C PRO A 81 0.92 9.05 19.62
N SER A 82 -0.06 9.68 20.27
CA SER A 82 -0.68 9.15 21.49
C SER A 82 -1.49 7.88 21.25
N GLY A 83 -1.77 7.54 19.99
CA GLY A 83 -2.58 6.40 19.63
C GLY A 83 -4.06 6.59 19.96
N LYS A 84 -4.57 7.82 20.06
CA LYS A 84 -6.00 8.13 20.24
C LYS A 84 -6.49 9.07 19.14
N ILE A 85 -7.80 9.18 18.97
CA ILE A 85 -8.39 10.16 18.05
C ILE A 85 -8.94 11.34 18.87
N PHE A 86 -8.41 12.52 18.62
CA PHE A 86 -8.87 13.78 19.21
C PHE A 86 -9.74 14.53 18.22
N LEU A 87 -10.89 14.97 18.71
CA LEU A 87 -11.81 15.84 18.00
C LEU A 87 -11.80 17.19 18.70
N SER A 88 -11.76 18.26 17.92
CA SER A 88 -12.01 19.62 18.39
C SER A 88 -12.87 20.36 17.39
N TRP A 89 -13.76 21.21 17.89
CA TRP A 89 -14.63 22.01 17.05
C TRP A 89 -14.88 23.38 17.67
N GLU A 90 -15.33 24.29 16.83
CA GLU A 90 -15.85 25.59 17.25
C GLU A 90 -17.36 25.51 17.31
N SER A 91 -17.95 26.28 18.21
CA SER A 91 -19.40 26.41 18.33
C SER A 91 -19.73 27.86 18.55
N THR A 92 -20.73 28.34 17.80
CA THR A 92 -21.25 29.71 17.84
C THR A 92 -21.95 30.02 19.16
N THR A 93 -22.28 28.98 19.93
CA THR A 93 -22.88 29.08 21.25
C THR A 93 -21.89 28.70 22.35
N LEU A 94 -21.96 29.40 23.49
CA LEU A 94 -21.09 29.16 24.65
C LEU A 94 -21.53 27.91 25.42
N ASP A 95 -22.84 27.66 25.51
CA ASP A 95 -23.42 26.54 26.24
C ASP A 95 -24.08 25.52 25.28
N GLY A 96 -23.69 24.24 25.37
CA GLY A 96 -24.29 23.18 24.58
C GLY A 96 -23.80 21.79 24.93
N ASN A 97 -24.72 20.83 24.90
CA ASN A 97 -24.40 19.41 24.90
C ASN A 97 -24.12 18.98 23.46
N TYR A 98 -23.04 18.25 23.24
CA TYR A 98 -22.67 17.73 21.93
C TYR A 98 -22.79 16.21 21.96
N ALA A 99 -23.46 15.63 20.97
CA ALA A 99 -23.40 14.21 20.69
C ALA A 99 -22.39 13.92 19.59
N ILE A 100 -21.57 12.91 19.83
CA ILE A 100 -20.54 12.45 18.92
C ILE A 100 -20.96 11.08 18.39
N TYR A 101 -20.92 10.95 17.08
CA TYR A 101 -21.19 9.72 16.36
C TYR A 101 -19.98 9.33 15.52
N ARG A 102 -19.84 8.02 15.28
CA ARG A 102 -18.76 7.43 14.50
C ARG A 102 -19.31 6.45 13.47
N SER A 103 -18.69 6.41 12.30
CA SER A 103 -19.01 5.50 11.20
C SER A 103 -17.74 5.05 10.48
N PHE A 104 -17.76 3.89 9.84
CA PHE A 104 -16.73 3.48 8.89
C PHE A 104 -16.88 4.14 7.51
N TYR A 105 -18.06 4.69 7.22
CA TYR A 105 -18.42 5.26 5.92
C TYR A 105 -18.88 6.71 6.07
N GLU A 106 -18.55 7.54 5.09
CA GLU A 106 -18.88 8.97 5.06
C GLU A 106 -20.38 9.23 5.15
N SER A 107 -21.18 8.41 4.44
CA SER A 107 -22.64 8.48 4.43
C SER A 107 -23.31 7.71 5.57
N GLY A 108 -22.55 7.13 6.51
CA GLY A 108 -23.09 6.31 7.59
C GLY A 108 -23.32 4.84 7.21
N PRO A 109 -23.98 4.05 8.09
CA PRO A 109 -24.70 4.49 9.28
C PRO A 109 -23.77 4.95 10.42
N PHE A 110 -24.16 6.02 11.11
CA PHE A 110 -23.44 6.58 12.25
C PHE A 110 -23.97 6.01 13.57
N ILE A 111 -23.07 5.66 14.48
CA ILE A 111 -23.38 5.14 15.81
C ILE A 111 -22.91 6.14 16.86
N LYS A 112 -23.77 6.48 17.82
CA LYS A 112 -23.42 7.39 18.92
C LYS A 112 -22.37 6.74 19.81
N ILE A 113 -21.27 7.44 20.04
CA ILE A 113 -20.16 6.95 20.88
C ILE A 113 -20.03 7.73 22.20
N GLY A 114 -20.65 8.90 22.30
CA GLY A 114 -20.63 9.67 23.53
C GLY A 114 -21.35 11.01 23.43
N GLU A 115 -21.42 11.68 24.58
CA GLU A 115 -21.82 13.08 24.71
C GLU A 115 -20.82 13.83 25.56
N THR A 116 -20.71 15.13 25.35
CA THR A 116 -19.83 16.00 26.13
C THR A 116 -20.37 17.43 26.12
N GLU A 117 -20.09 18.18 27.17
CA GLU A 117 -20.34 19.62 27.25
C GLU A 117 -19.12 20.42 26.75
N SER A 118 -17.96 19.76 26.67
CA SER A 118 -16.72 20.36 26.17
C SER A 118 -16.68 20.40 24.65
N LYS A 119 -15.96 21.37 24.07
CA LYS A 119 -15.74 21.48 22.61
C LYS A 119 -14.66 20.53 22.07
N THR A 120 -14.32 19.52 22.86
CA THR A 120 -13.33 18.50 22.55
C THR A 120 -13.83 17.12 22.97
N PHE A 121 -13.40 16.10 22.23
CA PHE A 121 -13.70 14.72 22.53
C PHE A 121 -12.49 13.84 22.22
N CYS A 122 -12.29 12.79 23.01
CA CYS A 122 -11.20 11.83 22.83
C CYS A 122 -11.80 10.44 22.65
N ASP A 123 -11.61 9.86 21.47
CA ASP A 123 -12.00 8.50 21.16
C ASP A 123 -10.79 7.56 21.28
N ALA A 124 -10.78 6.78 22.36
CA ALA A 124 -9.79 5.72 22.61
C ALA A 124 -10.28 4.32 22.21
N THR A 125 -11.53 4.20 21.74
CA THR A 125 -12.17 2.90 21.44
C THR A 125 -12.09 2.51 19.97
N ALA A 126 -11.70 3.44 19.09
CA ALA A 126 -11.48 3.18 17.68
C ALA A 126 -10.35 2.15 17.49
N ASP A 127 -10.42 1.33 16.46
CA ASP A 127 -9.34 0.39 16.13
C ASP A 127 -8.20 1.11 15.38
N GLU A 128 -6.98 0.60 15.50
CA GLU A 128 -5.79 1.21 14.92
C GLU A 128 -5.71 1.10 13.39
N GLY A 129 -5.31 2.19 12.75
CA GLY A 129 -5.23 2.30 11.29
C GLY A 129 -6.58 2.43 10.60
N TRP A 130 -7.72 2.18 11.25
CA TRP A 130 -9.01 2.33 10.59
C TRP A 130 -9.41 3.79 10.44
N LYS A 131 -9.87 4.14 9.23
CA LYS A 131 -10.47 5.44 8.96
C LYS A 131 -11.89 5.45 9.47
N TYR A 132 -12.18 6.39 10.34
CA TYR A 132 -13.52 6.64 10.84
C TYR A 132 -13.97 8.04 10.45
N TRP A 133 -15.24 8.13 10.11
CA TRP A 133 -15.96 9.37 9.96
C TRP A 133 -16.64 9.71 11.27
N TYR A 134 -16.42 10.94 11.74
CA TYR A 134 -17.02 11.46 12.94
C TYR A 134 -18.03 12.53 12.58
N MET A 135 -19.18 12.43 13.22
CA MET A 135 -20.24 13.42 13.14
C MET A 135 -20.46 14.00 14.52
N VAL A 136 -20.39 15.32 14.63
CA VAL A 136 -20.69 16.03 15.88
C VAL A 136 -21.94 16.85 15.66
N CYS A 137 -22.92 16.67 16.55
CA CYS A 137 -24.18 17.41 16.55
C CYS A 137 -24.33 18.09 17.91
N ARG A 138 -24.74 19.36 17.91
CA ARG A 138 -25.23 19.99 19.13
C ARG A 138 -26.63 19.46 19.43
N ILE A 139 -26.94 19.22 20.70
CA ILE A 139 -28.26 18.82 21.17
C ILE A 139 -28.88 20.01 21.90
N ASN A 140 -30.06 20.44 21.45
CA ASN A 140 -30.86 21.45 22.11
C ASN A 140 -32.25 20.87 22.42
N GLY A 141 -32.60 20.74 23.70
CA GLY A 141 -33.91 20.20 24.12
C GLY A 141 -34.20 18.78 23.57
N GLY A 142 -33.17 17.97 23.33
CA GLY A 142 -33.30 16.62 22.75
C GLY A 142 -33.32 16.57 21.22
N THR A 143 -33.30 17.72 20.53
CA THR A 143 -33.24 17.78 19.06
C THR A 143 -31.80 18.01 18.60
N PRO A 144 -31.26 17.17 17.70
CA PRO A 144 -29.94 17.40 17.13
C PRO A 144 -29.99 18.54 16.09
N GLY A 145 -29.05 19.49 16.20
CA GLY A 145 -28.83 20.56 15.23
C GLY A 145 -28.06 20.08 13.98
N VAL A 146 -27.65 21.04 13.15
CA VAL A 146 -26.89 20.74 11.92
C VAL A 146 -25.55 20.07 12.28
N PRO A 147 -25.25 18.87 11.77
CA PRO A 147 -24.00 18.17 12.06
C PRO A 147 -22.81 18.77 11.33
N ALA A 148 -21.63 18.66 11.94
CA ALA A 148 -20.35 18.74 11.25
C ALA A 148 -19.75 17.34 11.08
N VAL A 149 -19.14 17.06 9.93
CA VAL A 149 -18.52 15.76 9.60
C VAL A 149 -17.08 15.97 9.16
N ASP A 150 -16.17 15.17 9.71
CA ASP A 150 -14.77 15.06 9.28
C ASP A 150 -14.25 13.65 9.63
N TYR A 151 -13.10 13.26 9.10
CA TYR A 151 -12.53 11.93 9.30
C TYR A 151 -11.22 11.97 10.09
N GLY A 152 -10.98 10.91 10.84
CA GLY A 152 -9.74 10.67 11.53
C GLY A 152 -9.41 9.19 11.62
N TYR A 153 -8.22 8.91 12.11
CA TYR A 153 -7.76 7.55 12.34
C TYR A 153 -6.67 7.53 13.42
N ARG A 154 -6.63 6.44 14.17
CA ARG A 154 -5.54 6.16 15.11
C ARG A 154 -4.31 5.74 14.33
N LYS A 155 -3.14 6.23 14.74
CA LYS A 155 -1.86 5.85 14.11
C LYS A 155 -1.72 4.32 14.09
N PRO A 156 -1.48 3.70 12.92
CA PRO A 156 -1.31 2.26 12.86
C PRO A 156 0.03 1.86 13.51
N GLU A 157 0.00 0.78 14.28
CA GLU A 157 1.22 0.20 14.82
C GLU A 157 2.13 -0.35 13.73
N ILE A 158 3.42 -0.04 13.84
CA ILE A 158 4.45 -0.61 12.96
C ILE A 158 4.74 -2.03 13.46
N PRO A 159 4.68 -3.07 12.60
CA PRO A 159 5.00 -4.43 12.99
C PRO A 159 6.37 -4.50 13.66
N LYS A 160 6.46 -5.19 14.80
CA LYS A 160 7.72 -5.33 15.52
C LYS A 160 8.77 -6.01 14.64
N GLY A 161 9.91 -5.33 14.48
CA GLY A 161 11.09 -5.89 13.83
C GLY A 161 11.80 -6.90 14.71
N LEU A 162 12.74 -7.62 14.11
CA LEU A 162 13.65 -8.53 14.79
C LEU A 162 14.65 -7.74 15.63
N THR A 163 14.97 -8.29 16.79
CA THR A 163 16.08 -7.84 17.62
C THR A 163 17.41 -8.30 17.05
N VAL A 164 18.50 -7.68 17.51
CA VAL A 164 19.85 -8.02 17.05
C VAL A 164 20.24 -9.45 17.46
N SER A 165 19.82 -9.91 18.63
CA SER A 165 20.02 -11.29 19.11
C SER A 165 19.30 -12.28 18.21
N GLU A 166 18.02 -12.07 17.92
CA GLU A 166 17.25 -12.94 17.00
C GLU A 166 17.86 -13.01 15.60
N MET A 167 18.53 -11.94 15.16
CA MET A 167 19.21 -11.90 13.87
C MET A 167 20.56 -12.61 13.87
N LEU A 168 21.30 -12.61 14.99
CA LEU A 168 22.71 -13.01 15.02
C LEU A 168 22.97 -14.32 15.80
N ASP A 169 22.21 -14.61 16.84
CA ASP A 169 22.55 -15.69 17.79
C ASP A 169 22.29 -17.09 17.22
N GLY A 170 21.32 -17.23 16.29
CA GLY A 170 20.97 -18.49 15.66
C GLY A 170 21.90 -18.98 14.54
N ARG A 171 23.03 -18.30 14.31
CA ARG A 171 23.91 -18.49 13.15
C ARG A 171 24.96 -19.57 13.38
N ASN A 172 24.52 -20.83 13.40
CA ASN A 172 25.35 -22.00 13.70
C ASN A 172 25.14 -23.18 12.75
N LYS A 173 24.45 -22.98 11.63
CA LYS A 173 24.19 -24.08 10.69
C LYS A 173 25.45 -24.40 9.89
N PRO A 174 25.83 -25.68 9.76
CA PRO A 174 26.93 -26.09 8.90
C PRO A 174 26.51 -26.06 7.42
N TRP A 175 27.50 -26.16 6.54
CA TRP A 175 27.25 -26.32 5.11
C TRP A 175 26.64 -27.71 4.84
N PRO A 176 25.47 -27.81 4.19
CA PRO A 176 24.85 -29.09 3.89
C PRO A 176 25.70 -29.84 2.85
N VAL A 177 25.91 -31.14 3.06
CA VAL A 177 26.57 -31.98 2.07
C VAL A 177 25.57 -32.27 0.95
N PRO A 178 25.84 -31.92 -0.32
CA PRO A 178 24.90 -32.15 -1.39
C PRO A 178 24.72 -33.65 -1.64
N SER A 179 23.47 -34.08 -1.83
CA SER A 179 23.14 -35.51 -1.94
C SER A 179 23.48 -36.07 -3.32
N THR A 180 23.36 -35.25 -4.37
CA THR A 180 23.54 -35.67 -5.78
C THR A 180 24.68 -34.92 -6.46
N ALA A 181 25.34 -35.53 -7.45
CA ALA A 181 26.35 -34.86 -8.29
C ALA A 181 25.80 -33.65 -9.05
N GLY A 182 24.55 -33.74 -9.55
CA GLY A 182 23.88 -32.61 -10.20
C GLY A 182 23.64 -31.43 -9.26
N GLU A 183 23.29 -31.68 -7.99
CA GLU A 183 23.15 -30.64 -6.97
C GLU A 183 24.48 -29.96 -6.68
N ARG A 184 25.59 -30.72 -6.62
CA ARG A 184 26.93 -30.16 -6.45
C ARG A 184 27.30 -29.19 -7.56
N GLU A 185 27.03 -29.53 -8.81
CA GLU A 185 27.35 -28.66 -9.94
C GLU A 185 26.46 -27.41 -9.99
N ARG A 186 25.17 -27.54 -9.67
CA ARG A 186 24.26 -26.39 -9.53
C ARG A 186 24.70 -25.45 -8.42
N GLU A 187 25.05 -26.02 -7.28
CA GLU A 187 25.57 -25.26 -6.15
C GLU A 187 26.85 -24.53 -6.53
N LYS A 188 27.83 -25.20 -7.15
CA LYS A 188 29.04 -24.53 -7.65
C LYS A 188 28.71 -23.36 -8.57
N LEU A 189 27.73 -23.50 -9.47
CA LEU A 189 27.32 -22.41 -10.35
C LEU A 189 26.74 -21.22 -9.57
N HIS A 190 25.87 -21.49 -8.58
CA HIS A 190 25.33 -20.45 -7.71
C HIS A 190 26.42 -19.76 -6.88
N LEU A 191 27.37 -20.53 -6.34
CA LEU A 191 28.46 -20.00 -5.53
C LEU A 191 29.39 -19.11 -6.33
N ARG A 192 29.69 -19.44 -7.58
CA ARG A 192 30.45 -18.54 -8.47
C ARG A 192 29.80 -17.16 -8.61
N LEU A 193 28.47 -17.11 -8.68
CA LEU A 193 27.73 -15.85 -8.70
C LEU A 193 27.81 -15.16 -7.33
N TYR A 194 27.58 -15.88 -6.23
CA TYR A 194 27.58 -15.32 -4.88
C TYR A 194 28.96 -14.75 -4.49
N GLU A 195 30.04 -15.46 -4.79
CA GLU A 195 31.43 -15.05 -4.54
C GLU A 195 31.77 -13.71 -5.17
N LYS A 196 31.20 -13.40 -6.35
CA LYS A 196 31.35 -12.09 -6.99
C LYS A 196 30.75 -10.94 -6.18
N TYR A 197 29.80 -11.23 -5.31
CA TYR A 197 29.02 -10.25 -4.56
C TYR A 197 29.24 -10.28 -3.05
N TYR A 198 29.92 -11.30 -2.51
CA TYR A 198 30.20 -11.41 -1.09
C TYR A 198 30.94 -10.19 -0.55
N GLU A 199 30.52 -9.77 0.64
CA GLU A 199 31.25 -8.74 1.37
C GLU A 199 32.50 -9.32 2.01
N SER A 200 33.50 -8.46 2.19
CA SER A 200 34.64 -8.82 3.03
C SER A 200 34.19 -9.03 4.48
N TYR A 201 34.89 -9.93 5.18
CA TYR A 201 34.62 -10.19 6.60
C TYR A 201 34.60 -8.91 7.45
N LEU A 202 35.53 -7.99 7.18
CA LEU A 202 35.61 -6.70 7.87
C LEU A 202 34.39 -5.82 7.58
N MET A 203 33.94 -5.78 6.33
CA MET A 203 32.78 -4.98 5.94
C MET A 203 31.49 -5.54 6.55
N ALA A 204 31.27 -6.85 6.49
CA ALA A 204 30.11 -7.48 7.13
C ALA A 204 30.11 -7.25 8.65
N THR A 205 31.29 -7.35 9.29
CA THR A 205 31.44 -7.06 10.72
C THR A 205 31.09 -5.60 11.01
N PHE A 206 31.61 -4.65 10.22
CA PHE A 206 31.32 -3.23 10.37
C PHE A 206 29.83 -2.91 10.19
N ILE A 207 29.21 -3.43 9.14
CA ILE A 207 27.77 -3.28 8.88
C ILE A 207 26.95 -3.81 10.06
N SER A 208 27.30 -4.99 10.59
CA SER A 208 26.59 -5.57 11.73
C SER A 208 26.77 -4.76 13.02
N LEU A 209 27.96 -4.18 13.23
CA LEU A 209 28.27 -3.35 14.40
C LEU A 209 27.50 -2.04 14.36
N VAL A 210 27.52 -1.33 13.23
CA VAL A 210 26.80 -0.07 13.06
C VAL A 210 25.28 -0.31 13.07
N GLY A 211 24.82 -1.32 12.34
CA GLY A 211 23.40 -1.69 12.28
C GLY A 211 22.81 -2.02 13.66
N ARG A 212 23.60 -2.63 14.56
CA ARG A 212 23.18 -2.93 15.94
C ARG A 212 22.71 -1.67 16.69
N PHE A 213 23.38 -0.53 16.52
CA PHE A 213 22.99 0.70 17.21
C PHE A 213 21.60 1.18 16.75
N TYR A 214 21.36 1.21 15.44
CA TYR A 214 20.09 1.69 14.88
C TYR A 214 18.91 0.73 15.10
N ILE A 215 19.17 -0.57 15.16
CA ILE A 215 18.15 -1.56 15.49
C ILE A 215 17.75 -1.43 16.96
N ASN A 216 18.73 -1.26 17.86
CA ASN A 216 18.47 -1.11 19.29
C ASN A 216 17.79 0.22 19.63
N SER A 217 18.04 1.29 18.87
CA SER A 217 17.31 2.56 19.02
C SER A 217 15.88 2.52 18.45
N GLY A 218 15.56 1.52 17.61
CA GLY A 218 14.27 1.40 16.94
C GLY A 218 14.13 2.23 15.66
N GLU A 219 15.18 2.95 15.25
CA GLU A 219 15.19 3.74 14.01
C GLU A 219 15.28 2.86 12.76
N LEU A 220 15.96 1.70 12.87
CA LEU A 220 16.09 0.73 11.81
C LEU A 220 15.37 -0.57 12.18
N LEU A 221 14.41 -0.96 11.35
CA LEU A 221 13.59 -2.15 11.57
C LEU A 221 14.12 -3.29 10.72
N ALA A 222 14.40 -4.45 11.33
CA ALA A 222 14.84 -5.63 10.62
C ALA A 222 13.71 -6.64 10.46
N TYR A 223 13.50 -7.17 9.25
CA TYR A 223 12.49 -8.19 8.99
C TYR A 223 13.08 -9.37 8.20
N ARG A 224 12.57 -10.57 8.47
CA ARG A 224 12.87 -11.82 7.75
C ARG A 224 11.59 -12.52 7.31
N ASP A 225 11.74 -13.59 6.55
CA ASP A 225 10.66 -14.51 6.17
C ASP A 225 9.63 -13.91 5.22
N PHE A 226 10.10 -13.09 4.28
CA PHE A 226 9.29 -12.64 3.16
C PHE A 226 9.05 -13.80 2.20
N LYS A 227 7.79 -14.17 2.01
CA LYS A 227 7.36 -15.24 1.10
C LYS A 227 6.79 -14.69 -0.20
N VAL A 228 6.15 -13.52 -0.12
CA VAL A 228 5.51 -12.87 -1.24
C VAL A 228 6.37 -11.67 -1.61
N TYR A 229 6.68 -11.58 -2.90
CA TYR A 229 7.36 -10.44 -3.46
C TYR A 229 6.80 -10.20 -4.86
N SER A 230 6.72 -8.93 -5.22
CA SER A 230 6.42 -8.49 -6.58
C SER A 230 7.52 -7.55 -7.01
N TRP A 231 7.75 -7.45 -8.31
CA TRP A 231 8.76 -6.54 -8.84
C TRP A 231 8.23 -5.78 -10.03
N ASP A 232 8.78 -4.59 -10.20
CA ASP A 232 8.56 -3.72 -11.33
C ASP A 232 9.90 -3.55 -12.06
N PRO A 233 10.13 -4.31 -13.14
CA PRO A 233 11.35 -4.23 -13.92
C PRO A 233 11.60 -2.84 -14.52
N GLY A 234 10.54 -2.12 -14.89
CA GLY A 234 10.62 -0.80 -15.53
C GLY A 234 11.18 0.25 -14.56
N ASN A 235 10.70 0.23 -13.32
CA ASN A 235 11.19 1.12 -12.27
C ASN A 235 12.36 0.55 -11.46
N ARG A 236 12.78 -0.68 -11.74
CA ARG A 236 13.77 -1.44 -10.95
C ARG A 236 13.40 -1.44 -9.47
N LYS A 237 12.14 -1.72 -9.14
CA LYS A 237 11.69 -1.80 -7.74
C LYS A 237 11.25 -3.21 -7.43
N ILE A 238 11.51 -3.64 -6.21
CA ILE A 238 10.95 -4.87 -5.66
C ILE A 238 10.17 -4.50 -4.40
N TYR A 239 9.02 -5.13 -4.24
CA TYR A 239 8.11 -4.96 -3.15
C TYR A 239 8.01 -6.28 -2.40
N PHE A 240 8.20 -6.23 -1.09
CA PHE A 240 8.10 -7.41 -0.24
C PHE A 240 6.86 -7.34 0.63
N GLU A 241 6.15 -8.46 0.73
CA GLU A 241 4.91 -8.56 1.49
C GLU A 241 4.99 -9.70 2.50
N LYS A 242 4.43 -9.45 3.68
CA LYS A 242 4.33 -10.37 4.81
C LYS A 242 3.07 -10.02 5.60
N PRO A 243 2.44 -10.94 6.36
CA PRO A 243 1.37 -10.56 7.27
C PRO A 243 1.78 -9.37 8.15
N GLY A 244 1.00 -8.27 8.09
CA GLY A 244 1.29 -6.99 8.76
C GLY A 244 2.17 -6.00 7.98
N ILE A 245 2.91 -6.46 6.96
CA ILE A 245 3.75 -5.63 6.08
C ILE A 245 3.24 -5.77 4.65
N PHE A 246 2.49 -4.76 4.19
CA PHE A 246 1.81 -4.85 2.90
C PHE A 246 2.72 -4.52 1.72
N ALA A 247 3.73 -3.67 1.90
CA ALA A 247 4.75 -3.41 0.88
C ALA A 247 5.99 -2.76 1.49
N ALA A 248 7.07 -3.52 1.66
CA ALA A 248 8.39 -2.95 1.87
C ALA A 248 9.03 -2.69 0.50
N LYS A 249 9.17 -1.41 0.13
CA LYS A 249 9.73 -0.99 -1.17
C LYS A 249 11.26 -1.02 -1.11
N PHE A 250 11.90 -1.70 -2.04
CA PHE A 250 13.36 -1.73 -2.17
C PHE A 250 13.80 -1.40 -3.60
N TYR A 251 14.84 -0.58 -3.71
CA TYR A 251 15.50 -0.25 -4.97
C TYR A 251 17.00 -0.33 -4.78
N SER A 252 17.69 -1.19 -5.53
CA SER A 252 19.15 -1.27 -5.50
C SER A 252 19.72 -1.60 -6.87
N ARG A 253 20.56 -0.72 -7.41
CA ARG A 253 21.24 -0.97 -8.70
C ARG A 253 22.12 -2.23 -8.62
N ARG A 254 22.71 -2.51 -7.45
CA ARG A 254 23.55 -3.70 -7.21
C ARG A 254 22.71 -4.98 -7.22
N PHE A 255 21.51 -4.95 -6.64
CA PHE A 255 20.59 -6.08 -6.68
C PHE A 255 20.16 -6.41 -8.12
N PHE A 256 19.74 -5.42 -8.91
CA PHE A 256 19.36 -5.67 -10.31
C PHE A 256 20.55 -6.10 -11.18
N ARG A 257 21.78 -5.70 -10.83
CA ARG A 257 22.99 -6.23 -11.45
C ARG A 257 23.19 -7.72 -11.13
N PHE A 258 22.95 -8.12 -9.89
CA PHE A 258 22.98 -9.53 -9.48
C PHE A 258 21.96 -10.36 -10.28
N ILE A 259 20.72 -9.88 -10.43
CA ILE A 259 19.68 -10.52 -11.25
C ILE A 259 20.09 -10.63 -12.73
N ARG A 260 20.71 -9.59 -13.29
CA ARG A 260 21.21 -9.62 -14.66
C ARG A 260 22.32 -10.66 -14.81
N ASP A 261 23.27 -10.69 -13.88
CA ASP A 261 24.36 -11.65 -13.90
C ASP A 261 23.85 -13.10 -13.72
N MET A 262 22.75 -13.33 -12.98
CA MET A 262 22.07 -14.64 -12.95
C MET A 262 21.63 -15.10 -14.34
N HIS A 263 21.02 -14.19 -15.10
CA HIS A 263 20.57 -14.47 -16.47
C HIS A 263 21.76 -14.74 -17.41
N ASP A 264 22.81 -13.92 -17.32
CA ASP A 264 24.02 -14.08 -18.14
C ASP A 264 24.71 -15.43 -17.86
N MET A 265 24.66 -15.90 -16.61
CA MET A 265 25.16 -17.22 -16.20
C MET A 265 24.16 -18.36 -16.44
N LYS A 266 23.00 -18.10 -17.04
CA LYS A 266 21.93 -19.06 -17.35
C LYS A 266 21.38 -19.78 -16.10
N ILE A 267 21.37 -19.11 -14.96
CA ILE A 267 20.78 -19.62 -13.72
C ILE A 267 19.26 -19.34 -13.76
N PRO A 268 18.39 -20.35 -13.63
CA PRO A 268 16.95 -20.13 -13.59
C PRO A 268 16.53 -19.23 -12.41
N TYR A 269 15.70 -18.23 -12.67
CA TYR A 269 15.23 -17.32 -11.62
C TYR A 269 14.45 -18.04 -10.53
N ASP A 270 13.57 -18.98 -10.92
CA ASP A 270 12.72 -19.74 -10.00
C ASP A 270 13.51 -20.65 -9.05
N GLU A 271 14.80 -20.90 -9.34
CA GLU A 271 15.67 -21.70 -8.49
C GLU A 271 16.37 -20.85 -7.42
N LEU A 272 17.07 -19.80 -7.83
CA LEU A 272 17.95 -19.04 -6.94
C LEU A 272 17.27 -17.81 -6.31
N LEU A 273 16.41 -17.10 -7.04
CA LEU A 273 15.80 -15.86 -6.54
C LEU A 273 14.89 -16.10 -5.32
N PRO A 274 14.02 -17.12 -5.29
CA PRO A 274 13.25 -17.45 -4.08
C PRO A 274 14.14 -17.74 -2.88
N ARG A 275 15.31 -18.38 -3.09
CA ARG A 275 16.29 -18.64 -2.02
C ARG A 275 16.91 -17.35 -1.50
N VAL A 276 17.34 -16.47 -2.40
CA VAL A 276 17.89 -15.14 -2.07
C VAL A 276 16.91 -14.35 -1.20
N ILE A 277 15.63 -14.32 -1.57
CA ILE A 277 14.61 -13.55 -0.87
C ILE A 277 14.20 -14.22 0.45
N LYS A 278 14.04 -15.55 0.47
CA LYS A 278 13.68 -16.31 1.67
C LYS A 278 14.74 -16.22 2.77
N ASN A 279 16.01 -16.17 2.38
CA ASN A 279 17.14 -16.04 3.31
C ASN A 279 17.43 -14.57 3.66
N ALA A 280 16.76 -13.60 3.03
CA ALA A 280 17.06 -12.21 3.22
C ALA A 280 16.61 -11.68 4.58
N VAL A 281 17.45 -10.80 5.13
CA VAL A 281 17.09 -9.83 6.15
C VAL A 281 16.94 -8.49 5.46
N ILE A 282 15.76 -7.89 5.58
CA ILE A 282 15.47 -6.59 4.99
C ILE A 282 15.46 -5.56 6.13
N PHE A 283 16.25 -4.52 5.95
CA PHE A 283 16.36 -3.40 6.88
C PHE A 283 15.54 -2.25 6.34
N CYS A 284 14.53 -1.84 7.10
CA CYS A 284 13.52 -0.88 6.70
C CYS A 284 13.50 0.33 7.63
N ILE A 285 13.09 1.46 7.06
CA ILE A 285 12.70 2.66 7.80
C ILE A 285 11.22 2.97 7.55
N PRO A 286 10.49 3.49 8.54
CA PRO A 286 9.14 4.00 8.33
C PRO A 286 9.15 5.23 7.40
N SER A 287 8.29 5.24 6.37
CA SER A 287 8.19 6.34 5.39
C SER A 287 6.78 6.95 5.33
N GLY A 288 6.02 6.80 6.42
CA GLY A 288 4.65 7.29 6.55
C GLY A 288 3.61 6.18 6.47
N GLU A 289 2.41 6.52 6.00
CA GLU A 289 1.25 5.65 6.01
C GLU A 289 0.60 5.64 4.63
N LYS A 290 0.02 4.50 4.25
CA LYS A 290 -0.69 4.32 2.99
C LYS A 290 -2.14 3.99 3.25
N GLU A 291 -3.05 4.72 2.60
CA GLU A 291 -4.48 4.40 2.60
C GLU A 291 -4.75 3.25 1.64
N ILE A 292 -5.43 2.21 2.14
CA ILE A 292 -5.87 1.05 1.38
C ILE A 292 -7.38 0.91 1.60
N LYS A 293 -8.11 0.70 0.49
CA LYS A 293 -9.54 0.42 0.52
C LYS A 293 -9.74 -1.09 0.55
N GLU A 294 -10.46 -1.57 1.55
CA GLU A 294 -10.85 -2.97 1.66
C GLU A 294 -12.05 -3.28 0.74
N PRO A 295 -12.27 -4.56 0.38
CA PRO A 295 -13.38 -4.96 -0.50
C PRO A 295 -14.77 -4.60 0.05
N ASP A 296 -14.90 -4.42 1.37
CA ASP A 296 -16.13 -4.00 2.03
C ASP A 296 -16.39 -2.47 1.94
N GLY A 297 -15.47 -1.72 1.32
CA GLY A 297 -15.54 -0.27 1.17
C GLY A 297 -14.93 0.52 2.33
N ARG A 298 -14.44 -0.14 3.38
CA ARG A 298 -13.75 0.53 4.49
C ARG A 298 -12.34 0.95 4.08
N CYS A 299 -11.84 2.01 4.71
CA CYS A 299 -10.48 2.47 4.48
C CYS A 299 -9.59 2.17 5.69
N ARG A 300 -8.38 1.69 5.43
CA ARG A 300 -7.37 1.44 6.44
C ARG A 300 -6.03 2.08 6.04
N TYR A 301 -5.44 2.79 6.99
CA TYR A 301 -4.07 3.29 6.96
C TYR A 301 -3.13 2.22 7.51
N ILE A 302 -2.11 1.92 6.73
CA ILE A 302 -1.11 0.91 7.04
C ILE A 302 0.27 1.57 6.98
N PRO A 303 1.21 1.20 7.87
CA PRO A 303 2.56 1.74 7.85
C PRO A 303 3.25 1.39 6.54
N ASN A 304 3.80 2.40 5.89
CA ASN A 304 4.60 2.27 4.68
C ASN A 304 6.08 2.14 5.06
N LEU A 305 6.74 1.09 4.58
CA LEU A 305 8.14 0.80 4.91
C LEU A 305 9.01 0.91 3.66
N GLU A 306 10.14 1.60 3.79
CA GLU A 306 11.16 1.68 2.74
C GLU A 306 12.40 0.92 3.17
N ALA A 307 12.84 -0.03 2.35
CA ALA A 307 14.02 -0.83 2.60
C ALA A 307 15.29 -0.04 2.24
N VAL A 308 16.17 0.12 3.22
CA VAL A 308 17.48 0.78 3.08
C VAL A 308 18.54 -0.23 2.70
N ALA A 309 18.42 -1.47 3.17
CA ALA A 309 19.36 -2.53 2.84
C ALA A 309 18.70 -3.91 2.84
N LEU A 310 19.27 -4.82 2.07
CA LEU A 310 18.92 -6.24 2.05
C LEU A 310 20.21 -7.05 2.23
N GLY A 311 20.31 -7.78 3.33
CA GLY A 311 21.38 -8.75 3.57
C GLY A 311 20.88 -10.16 3.28
N THR A 312 21.63 -10.96 2.53
CA THR A 312 21.22 -12.33 2.19
C THR A 312 22.41 -13.27 2.12
N GLU A 313 22.13 -14.56 2.31
CA GLU A 313 23.11 -15.65 2.39
C GLU A 313 22.63 -16.81 1.51
N TYR A 314 23.59 -17.60 1.01
CA TYR A 314 23.24 -18.80 0.24
C TYR A 314 22.54 -19.85 1.12
N ILE A 315 23.08 -20.05 2.33
CA ILE A 315 22.47 -20.85 3.39
C ILE A 315 22.14 -19.92 4.54
N ARG A 316 20.87 -19.96 4.94
CA ARG A 316 20.37 -19.18 6.07
C ARG A 316 21.06 -19.62 7.35
N ASP A 317 21.49 -18.66 8.17
CA ASP A 317 22.06 -18.88 9.50
C ASP A 317 23.36 -19.71 9.48
N TYR A 318 24.16 -19.56 8.42
CA TYR A 318 25.44 -20.25 8.27
C TYR A 318 26.46 -19.80 9.33
N GLU A 319 27.27 -20.72 9.85
CA GLU A 319 28.25 -20.43 10.90
C GLU A 319 29.30 -19.38 10.47
N TYR A 320 29.77 -19.44 9.21
CA TYR A 320 30.72 -18.49 8.64
C TYR A 320 30.05 -17.39 7.83
N TRP A 321 28.85 -16.94 8.24
CA TRP A 321 28.07 -15.92 7.52
C TRP A 321 28.84 -14.63 7.23
N LYS A 322 29.75 -14.18 8.11
CA LYS A 322 30.48 -12.91 7.94
C LYS A 322 31.29 -12.82 6.65
N SER A 323 31.73 -13.94 6.08
CA SER A 323 32.41 -14.00 4.77
C SER A 323 31.51 -14.52 3.65
N ASN A 324 30.25 -14.85 3.95
CA ASN A 324 29.29 -15.50 3.05
C ASN A 324 27.94 -14.75 3.00
N THR A 325 27.95 -13.45 3.28
CA THR A 325 26.78 -12.58 3.19
C THR A 325 26.97 -11.57 2.06
N ILE A 326 25.91 -11.37 1.29
CA ILE A 326 25.81 -10.28 0.32
C ILE A 326 24.95 -9.18 0.95
N PHE A 327 25.43 -7.94 0.90
CA PHE A 327 24.64 -6.77 1.26
C PHE A 327 24.32 -5.92 0.04
N PHE A 328 23.03 -5.74 -0.21
CA PHE A 328 22.50 -4.80 -1.19
C PHE A 328 22.02 -3.55 -0.45
N ALA A 329 22.74 -2.44 -0.59
CA ALA A 329 22.26 -1.15 -0.14
C ALA A 329 21.26 -0.57 -1.15
N THR A 330 20.33 0.24 -0.66
CA THR A 330 19.42 1.01 -1.50
C THR A 330 20.21 1.93 -2.44
N SER A 331 19.67 2.22 -3.61
CA SER A 331 20.19 3.21 -4.54
C SER A 331 19.20 4.36 -4.75
N ASP A 332 18.23 4.49 -3.84
CA ASP A 332 17.25 5.57 -3.84
C ASP A 332 17.88 6.84 -3.25
N ASP A 333 18.11 7.83 -4.12
CA ASP A 333 18.76 9.08 -3.76
C ASP A 333 17.94 9.90 -2.75
N GLU A 334 16.62 9.74 -2.73
CA GLU A 334 15.75 10.42 -1.76
C GLU A 334 16.00 9.90 -0.34
N ILE A 335 16.15 8.59 -0.19
CA ILE A 335 16.44 7.98 1.12
C ILE A 335 17.77 8.52 1.65
N TYR A 336 18.81 8.59 0.80
CA TYR A 336 20.10 9.15 1.20
C TYR A 336 20.05 10.64 1.57
N LYS A 337 19.20 11.43 0.90
CA LYS A 337 19.00 12.83 1.26
C LYS A 337 18.33 12.95 2.61
N ARG A 338 17.26 12.20 2.86
CA ARG A 338 16.56 12.20 4.16
C ARG A 338 17.48 11.77 5.30
N ILE A 339 18.26 10.70 5.11
CA ILE A 339 19.23 10.24 6.11
C ILE A 339 20.26 11.35 6.40
N ARG A 340 20.80 12.00 5.37
CA ARG A 340 21.73 13.12 5.54
C ARG A 340 21.10 14.32 6.23
N GLU A 341 19.87 14.68 5.87
CA GLU A 341 19.15 15.78 6.52
C GLU A 341 18.91 15.50 8.01
N VAL A 342 18.55 14.27 8.37
CA VAL A 342 18.40 13.86 9.77
C VAL A 342 19.74 13.93 10.49
N GLN A 343 20.84 13.48 9.87
CA GLN A 343 22.19 13.57 10.44
C GLN A 343 22.65 15.02 10.61
N MET A 344 22.34 15.90 9.65
CA MET A 344 22.72 17.33 9.68
C MET A 344 21.85 18.13 10.66
N ARG A 345 20.60 17.72 10.88
CA ARG A 345 19.76 18.23 11.97
C ARG A 345 20.12 17.58 13.32
N GLY A 346 21.05 16.61 13.33
CA GLY A 346 21.39 15.80 14.49
C GLY A 346 22.37 16.49 15.45
N TYR A 347 22.05 16.36 16.74
CA TYR A 347 22.70 16.90 17.95
C TYR A 347 22.36 18.34 18.34
#